data_AF-A0A2P2IBW5-F1
#
_entry.id   AF-A0A2P2IBW5-F1
#
_cell.length_a   1.000
_cell.length_b   1.000
_cell.length_c   1.000
_cell.angle_alpha   90.00
_cell.angle_beta   90.00
_cell.angle_gamma   90.00
#
_symmetry.space_group_name_H-M   'P 1'
#
loop_
_entity.id
_entity.type
_entity.pdbx_description
1 polymer ?
#
loop_
_entity_poly.entity_id
_entity_poly.type
_entity_poly.pdbx_seq_one_letter_code
_entity_poly.pdbx_strand_id
1 'polypeptide(L)'
;VINRQFIGCIIMPEIVIQGIPIRFPFEPYDLQRDYMTKVIECLQSSSNGALESPTGTGKTLCLLCATLGWLEYKKASIQADYAAAAKQGYGPAPAGDVGAAAGGFTPAVGDAGAGWGAVGGNPRIIYSSRTHAQLSQAIGELKRTSYNYMKVSVLGSRDQLCIHPEVSKELNNNTKQHMCQLRVKSKTCYFYNQVEGKKDDPFLKTEVLDLEDLVKYGRRRTCCPYYLARDLRQEADIIFMPYNYLLDPRIRKAHGIELRGYVVILDEAHNIEKICEESASLQLRSTDIAMCIEEVTQVMQKLTENGGEVEAFAAANDPASEAPQDFSVEDLYILKTLFLQFEQAVDAIPVSTEGQSYPGSFMFDLLEKAEIVPSKKPVICDLLDKLVQYLTSSSSSPFQRKGAGLQKFSDLIKIVFSKDNFTLEHMNAIKKSYRVHVAVEDPRKRGGWGGG
;
A
#
# COMPACT_ATOMS: atom_id res chain seq x y z
N VAL A 1 -19.59 -25.72 20.12
CA VAL A 1 -20.63 -25.88 19.09
C VAL A 1 -21.82 -25.06 19.50
N ILE A 2 -21.87 -23.78 19.10
CA ILE A 2 -23.05 -22.93 19.32
C ILE A 2 -23.87 -23.00 18.04
N ASN A 3 -25.08 -23.49 18.19
CA ASN A 3 -25.96 -23.95 17.14
C ASN A 3 -26.50 -22.76 16.32
N ARG A 4 -26.39 -22.83 14.99
CA ARG A 4 -26.72 -21.76 14.01
C ARG A 4 -28.23 -21.46 13.86
N GLN A 5 -29.09 -21.88 14.79
CA GLN A 5 -30.55 -21.86 14.60
C GLN A 5 -31.34 -21.01 15.60
N PHE A 6 -30.68 -20.21 16.44
CA PHE A 6 -31.33 -19.20 17.28
C PHE A 6 -30.64 -17.84 17.12
N ILE A 7 -30.87 -17.17 15.99
CA ILE A 7 -30.66 -15.71 15.86
C ILE A 7 -32.06 -15.08 15.83
N GLY A 8 -32.79 -15.25 16.93
CA GLY A 8 -33.94 -14.40 17.24
C GLY A 8 -33.41 -13.16 17.94
N CYS A 9 -33.84 -11.97 17.51
CA CYS A 9 -33.59 -10.65 18.10
C CYS A 9 -32.87 -10.66 19.46
N ILE A 10 -31.53 -10.73 19.44
CA ILE A 10 -30.76 -10.30 20.61
C ILE A 10 -30.89 -8.78 20.59
N ILE A 11 -31.71 -8.23 21.49
CA ILE A 11 -31.76 -6.80 21.74
C ILE A 11 -30.37 -6.44 22.28
N MET A 12 -29.51 -5.91 21.40
CA MET A 12 -28.22 -5.38 21.82
C MET A 12 -28.48 -4.10 22.62
N PRO A 13 -27.98 -3.98 23.85
CA PRO A 13 -28.16 -2.78 24.65
C PRO A 13 -27.56 -1.56 23.95
N GLU A 14 -28.29 -0.45 23.99
CA GLU A 14 -27.80 0.86 23.62
C GLU A 14 -27.34 1.58 24.88
N ILE A 15 -26.05 1.89 24.94
CA ILE A 15 -25.43 2.65 26.03
C ILE A 15 -25.13 4.05 25.53
N VAL A 16 -25.36 5.07 26.36
CA VAL A 16 -24.95 6.44 26.06
C VAL A 16 -23.62 6.72 26.74
N ILE A 17 -22.63 7.13 25.95
CA ILE A 17 -21.29 7.52 26.40
C ILE A 17 -20.97 8.90 25.82
N GLN A 18 -20.72 9.89 26.68
CA GLN A 18 -20.43 11.27 26.26
C GLN A 18 -21.46 11.84 25.24
N GLY A 19 -22.74 11.51 25.45
CA GLY A 19 -23.85 11.93 24.57
C GLY A 19 -23.97 11.16 23.26
N ILE A 20 -23.13 10.14 23.03
CA ILE A 20 -23.18 9.28 21.83
C ILE A 20 -23.87 7.97 22.17
N PRO A 21 -24.95 7.59 21.45
CA PRO A 21 -25.55 6.27 21.56
C PRO A 21 -24.62 5.23 20.90
N ILE A 22 -24.29 4.18 21.65
CA ILE A 22 -23.43 3.09 21.21
C ILE A 22 -24.21 1.79 21.44
N ARG A 23 -24.44 1.03 20.38
CA ARG A 23 -24.97 -0.33 20.48
C ARG A 23 -23.83 -1.29 20.76
N PHE A 24 -23.85 -1.94 21.93
CA PHE A 24 -22.84 -2.92 22.32
C PHE A 24 -23.47 -4.33 22.39
N PRO A 25 -22.76 -5.42 22.03
CA PRO A 25 -23.40 -6.75 21.95
C PRO A 25 -23.93 -7.31 23.28
N PHE A 26 -23.49 -6.77 24.42
CA PHE A 26 -23.89 -7.14 25.78
C PHE A 26 -23.73 -5.92 26.70
N GLU A 27 -24.04 -6.04 27.99
CA GLU A 27 -23.80 -4.94 28.94
C GLU A 27 -22.27 -4.80 29.18
N PRO A 28 -21.65 -3.67 28.83
CA PRO A 28 -20.20 -3.52 28.94
C PRO A 28 -19.74 -3.52 30.40
N TYR A 29 -18.57 -4.11 30.65
CA TYR A 29 -17.89 -4.00 31.95
C TYR A 29 -17.37 -2.57 32.17
N ASP A 30 -17.12 -2.19 33.43
CA ASP A 30 -16.61 -0.86 33.78
C ASP A 30 -15.36 -0.47 32.97
N LEU A 31 -14.39 -1.39 32.87
CA LEU A 31 -13.17 -1.17 32.08
C LEU A 31 -13.46 -0.95 30.58
N GLN A 32 -14.47 -1.63 30.03
CA GLN A 32 -14.88 -1.44 28.63
C GLN A 32 -15.59 -0.10 28.44
N ARG A 33 -16.43 0.30 29.39
CA ARG A 33 -17.08 1.62 29.42
C ARG A 33 -16.04 2.73 29.52
N ASP A 34 -15.03 2.59 30.39
CA ASP A 34 -13.93 3.56 30.51
C ASP A 34 -13.12 3.66 29.22
N TYR A 35 -12.79 2.51 28.61
CA TYR A 35 -12.07 2.48 27.34
C TYR A 35 -12.87 3.17 26.22
N MET A 36 -14.15 2.83 26.06
CA MET A 36 -15.02 3.46 25.07
C MET A 36 -15.19 4.96 25.35
N THR A 37 -15.28 5.37 26.62
CA THR A 37 -15.34 6.79 27.00
C THR A 37 -14.13 7.55 26.50
N LYS A 38 -12.92 7.01 26.68
CA LYS A 38 -11.68 7.63 26.19
C LYS A 38 -11.60 7.68 24.66
N VAL A 39 -12.10 6.66 23.97
CA VAL A 39 -12.23 6.67 22.50
C VAL A 39 -13.14 7.82 22.06
N ILE A 40 -14.33 7.95 22.63
CA ILE A 40 -15.29 9.01 22.27
C ILE A 40 -14.73 10.41 22.56
N GLU A 41 -14.06 10.59 23.70
CA GLU A 41 -13.40 11.86 24.06
C GLU A 41 -12.37 12.28 22.99
N CYS A 42 -11.52 11.34 22.52
CA CYS A 42 -10.54 11.61 21.48
C CYS A 42 -11.22 11.98 20.14
N LEU A 43 -12.29 11.25 19.77
CA LEU A 43 -13.03 11.51 18.53
C LEU A 43 -13.74 12.87 18.53
N GLN A 44 -14.38 13.23 19.64
CA GLN A 44 -15.11 14.50 19.79
C GLN A 44 -14.17 15.71 19.86
N SER A 45 -13.01 15.57 20.50
CA SER A 45 -12.00 16.62 20.63
C SER A 45 -11.04 16.70 19.44
N SER A 46 -11.16 15.81 18.44
CA SER A 46 -10.24 15.70 17.31
C SER A 46 -8.77 15.53 17.75
N SER A 47 -8.53 14.81 18.84
CA SER A 47 -7.20 14.58 19.41
C SER A 47 -6.68 13.17 19.13
N ASN A 48 -5.36 13.01 19.20
CA ASN A 48 -4.73 11.69 19.20
C ASN A 48 -4.84 11.05 20.59
N GLY A 49 -5.07 9.73 20.64
CA GLY A 49 -5.13 8.96 21.88
C GLY A 49 -4.23 7.72 21.83
N ALA A 50 -3.41 7.52 22.86
CA ALA A 50 -2.70 6.27 23.10
C ALA A 50 -3.41 5.52 24.23
N LEU A 51 -4.18 4.49 23.88
CA LEU A 51 -5.06 3.78 24.81
C LEU A 51 -4.54 2.37 25.08
N GLU A 52 -4.17 2.10 26.32
CA GLU A 52 -3.76 0.78 26.80
C GLU A 52 -4.91 0.07 27.52
N SER A 53 -5.05 -1.23 27.30
CA SER A 53 -5.97 -2.10 28.04
C SER A 53 -5.38 -3.51 28.14
N PRO A 54 -5.57 -4.23 29.26
CA PRO A 54 -5.15 -5.62 29.39
C PRO A 54 -5.71 -6.51 28.27
N THR A 55 -4.97 -7.56 27.91
CA THR A 55 -5.42 -8.53 26.91
C THR A 55 -6.67 -9.28 27.37
N GLY A 56 -7.53 -9.69 26.43
CA GLY A 56 -8.76 -10.42 26.73
C GLY A 56 -9.95 -9.58 27.23
N THR A 57 -9.79 -8.26 27.36
CA THR A 57 -10.85 -7.35 27.84
C THR A 57 -11.84 -6.90 26.74
N GLY A 58 -11.68 -7.40 25.51
CA GLY A 58 -12.53 -7.01 24.38
C GLY A 58 -12.17 -5.66 23.75
N LYS A 59 -10.88 -5.24 23.82
CA LYS A 59 -10.35 -4.00 23.24
C LYS A 59 -10.85 -3.75 21.80
N THR A 60 -10.69 -4.73 20.91
CA THR A 60 -11.13 -4.64 19.51
C THR A 60 -12.63 -4.37 19.40
N LEU A 61 -13.46 -5.05 20.20
CA LEU A 61 -14.90 -4.86 20.19
C LEU A 61 -15.31 -3.47 20.71
N CYS A 62 -14.69 -3.02 21.81
CA CYS A 62 -14.90 -1.67 22.36
C CYS A 62 -14.54 -0.59 21.33
N LEU A 63 -13.39 -0.76 20.69
CA LEU A 63 -12.87 0.18 19.69
C LEU A 63 -13.77 0.25 18.45
N LEU A 64 -14.22 -0.89 17.94
CA LEU A 64 -15.16 -0.94 16.81
C LEU A 64 -16.50 -0.30 17.18
N CYS A 65 -17.12 -0.71 18.29
CA CYS A 65 -18.46 -0.22 18.66
C CYS A 65 -18.47 1.28 18.96
N ALA A 66 -17.50 1.78 19.73
CA ALA A 66 -17.41 3.20 20.05
C ALA A 66 -17.16 4.05 18.79
N THR A 67 -16.24 3.64 17.93
CA THR A 67 -15.92 4.42 16.72
C THR A 67 -17.06 4.38 15.71
N LEU A 68 -17.72 3.23 15.52
CA LEU A 68 -18.84 3.10 14.59
C LEU A 68 -20.10 3.80 15.08
N GLY A 69 -20.40 3.72 16.39
CA GLY A 69 -21.49 4.50 16.99
C GLY A 69 -21.28 6.00 16.86
N TRP A 70 -20.04 6.47 17.09
CA TRP A 70 -19.66 7.86 16.85
C TRP A 70 -19.81 8.26 15.37
N LEU A 71 -19.37 7.40 14.44
CA LEU A 71 -19.48 7.66 13.01
C LEU A 71 -20.95 7.84 12.59
N GLU A 72 -21.82 6.96 13.05
CA GLU A 72 -23.27 7.01 12.84
C GLU A 72 -23.87 8.32 13.33
N TYR A 73 -23.58 8.66 14.59
CA TYR A 73 -24.02 9.91 15.21
C TYR A 73 -23.53 11.13 14.42
N LYS A 74 -22.25 11.12 14.01
CA LYS A 74 -21.66 12.26 13.32
C LYS A 74 -22.24 12.45 11.92
N LYS A 75 -22.48 11.36 11.18
CA LYS A 75 -23.16 11.40 9.88
C LYS A 75 -24.59 11.94 10.00
N ALA A 76 -25.34 11.49 11.01
CA ALA A 76 -26.69 11.97 11.26
C ALA A 76 -26.72 13.46 11.60
N SER A 77 -25.78 13.93 12.44
CA SER A 77 -25.60 15.36 12.76
C SER A 77 -25.29 16.18 11.52
N ILE A 78 -24.32 15.76 10.70
CA ILE A 78 -23.96 16.45 9.45
C ILE A 78 -25.16 16.52 8.49
N GLN A 79 -25.92 15.43 8.36
CA GLN A 79 -27.11 15.38 7.52
C GLN A 79 -28.22 16.31 8.02
N ALA A 80 -28.42 16.40 9.34
CA ALA A 80 -29.38 17.31 9.95
C ALA A 80 -28.97 18.78 9.73
N ASP A 81 -27.68 19.10 9.87
CA ASP A 81 -27.14 20.44 9.62
C ASP A 81 -27.35 20.86 8.16
N TYR A 82 -27.09 19.96 7.19
CA TYR A 82 -27.37 20.20 5.78
C TYR A 82 -28.86 20.42 5.51
N ALA A 83 -29.73 19.59 6.09
CA ALA A 83 -31.18 19.73 5.93
C ALA A 83 -31.69 21.05 6.53
N ALA A 84 -31.08 21.53 7.62
CA ALA A 84 -31.38 22.83 8.20
C ALA A 84 -30.90 24.00 7.32
N ALA A 85 -29.68 23.92 6.78
CA ALA A 85 -29.13 24.94 5.88
C ALA A 85 -29.94 25.06 4.57
N ALA A 86 -30.36 23.92 3.99
CA ALA A 86 -31.19 23.90 2.78
C ALA A 86 -32.55 24.59 2.99
N LYS A 87 -33.16 24.45 4.18
CA LYS A 87 -34.40 25.16 4.55
C LYS A 87 -34.23 26.68 4.66
N GLN A 88 -32.99 27.16 4.86
CA GLN A 88 -32.67 28.58 4.95
C GLN A 88 -32.27 29.21 3.60
N GLY A 89 -32.44 28.49 2.48
CA GLY A 89 -32.20 29.03 1.14
C GLY A 89 -30.73 29.00 0.69
N TYR A 90 -29.84 28.38 1.47
CA TYR A 90 -28.48 28.10 1.01
C TYR A 90 -28.50 26.85 0.12
N GLY A 91 -28.00 26.98 -1.11
CA GLY A 91 -27.90 25.85 -2.05
C GLY A 91 -27.03 24.72 -1.47
N PRO A 92 -27.31 23.45 -1.81
CA PRO A 92 -26.55 22.34 -1.28
C PRO A 92 -25.07 22.49 -1.68
N ALA A 93 -24.17 22.53 -0.69
CA ALA A 93 -22.76 22.25 -0.93
C ALA A 93 -22.64 20.80 -1.46
N PRO A 94 -21.71 20.50 -2.38
CA PRO A 94 -21.67 19.20 -3.04
C PRO A 94 -21.56 18.08 -1.99
N ALA A 95 -22.58 17.23 -1.94
CA ALA A 95 -22.57 15.97 -1.21
C ALA A 95 -21.64 15.00 -1.97
N GLY A 96 -20.35 15.27 -1.92
CA GLY A 96 -19.31 14.38 -2.41
C GLY A 96 -18.62 13.71 -1.24
N ASP A 97 -18.51 12.39 -1.28
CA ASP A 97 -17.47 11.70 -0.52
C ASP A 97 -16.12 12.36 -0.84
N VAL A 98 -15.29 12.54 0.18
CA VAL A 98 -13.96 13.15 0.11
C VAL A 98 -13.01 12.45 -0.89
N GLY A 99 -13.44 11.34 -1.52
CA GLY A 99 -12.67 10.54 -2.47
C GLY A 99 -12.93 10.75 -3.96
N ALA A 100 -13.91 11.58 -4.37
CA ALA A 100 -14.28 11.69 -5.80
C ALA A 100 -13.97 13.05 -6.45
N ALA A 101 -13.67 14.09 -5.67
CA ALA A 101 -13.42 15.43 -6.21
C ALA A 101 -11.92 15.70 -6.40
N ALA A 102 -11.35 15.19 -7.50
CA ALA A 102 -10.14 15.77 -8.07
C ALA A 102 -10.50 17.12 -8.72
N GLY A 103 -10.69 18.17 -7.91
CA GLY A 103 -10.97 19.51 -8.42
C GLY A 103 -11.46 20.49 -7.38
N GLY A 104 -10.57 21.38 -6.92
CA GLY A 104 -10.93 22.77 -6.66
C GLY A 104 -11.71 23.09 -5.39
N PHE A 105 -11.24 22.67 -4.22
CA PHE A 105 -11.35 23.52 -3.02
C PHE A 105 -10.19 23.20 -2.08
N THR A 106 -9.23 24.12 -1.99
CA THR A 106 -8.17 24.08 -0.97
C THR A 106 -8.56 25.02 0.16
N PRO A 107 -9.07 24.52 1.31
CA PRO A 107 -8.90 25.26 2.55
C PRO A 107 -7.41 25.25 2.85
N ALA A 108 -6.85 26.44 3.08
CA ALA A 108 -5.43 26.63 3.35
C ALA A 108 -4.90 25.63 4.38
N VAL A 109 -3.79 24.99 4.04
CA VAL A 109 -3.02 24.14 4.96
C VAL A 109 -2.49 25.07 6.05
N GLY A 110 -3.03 24.98 7.26
CA GLY A 110 -2.56 25.80 8.38
C GLY A 110 -3.39 25.81 9.65
N ASP A 111 -4.66 25.38 9.62
CA ASP A 111 -5.48 25.50 10.82
C ASP A 111 -5.53 24.19 11.64
N ALA A 112 -4.73 24.15 12.69
CA ALA A 112 -4.71 23.07 13.69
C ALA A 112 -5.96 23.08 14.61
N GLY A 113 -7.00 23.86 14.29
CA GLY A 113 -8.28 23.93 15.01
C GLY A 113 -9.52 23.56 14.19
N ALA A 114 -9.36 23.08 12.96
CA ALA A 114 -10.47 22.77 12.07
C ALA A 114 -11.20 21.47 12.51
N GLY A 115 -12.21 21.60 13.38
CA GLY A 115 -13.08 20.48 13.78
C GLY A 115 -13.76 19.80 12.59
N TRP A 116 -14.34 18.61 12.81
CA TRP A 116 -14.90 17.73 11.75
C TRP A 116 -15.83 18.40 10.70
N GLY A 117 -16.44 19.54 11.01
CA GLY A 117 -17.27 20.30 10.06
C GLY A 117 -16.48 21.05 8.96
N ALA A 118 -15.20 21.33 9.17
CA ALA A 118 -14.35 22.05 8.21
C ALA A 118 -13.72 21.16 7.14
N VAL A 119 -13.88 19.83 7.24
CA VAL A 119 -13.21 18.87 6.38
C VAL A 119 -13.97 18.58 5.07
N GLY A 120 -15.27 18.92 4.99
CA GLY A 120 -16.09 18.65 3.82
C GLY A 120 -16.39 17.15 3.68
N GLY A 121 -17.67 16.77 3.77
CA GLY A 121 -18.10 15.39 3.67
C GLY A 121 -18.15 14.63 5.01
N ASN A 122 -18.57 13.36 4.93
CA ASN A 122 -18.71 12.51 6.11
C ASN A 122 -17.35 11.94 6.54
N PRO A 123 -17.07 11.85 7.85
CA PRO A 123 -15.87 11.17 8.32
C PRO A 123 -15.89 9.69 7.95
N ARG A 124 -14.71 9.08 7.87
CA ARG A 124 -14.53 7.66 7.53
C ARG A 124 -13.51 7.02 8.46
N ILE A 125 -13.54 5.70 8.61
CA ILE A 125 -12.64 5.01 9.54
C ILE A 125 -11.62 4.19 8.75
N ILE A 126 -10.36 4.27 9.13
CA ILE A 126 -9.33 3.31 8.75
C ILE A 126 -8.98 2.48 9.98
N TYR A 127 -9.20 1.17 9.91
CA TYR A 127 -8.75 0.22 10.90
C TYR A 127 -7.48 -0.47 10.40
N SER A 128 -6.39 -0.30 11.12
CA SER A 128 -5.12 -0.91 10.75
C SER A 128 -4.54 -1.77 11.84
N SER A 129 -3.95 -2.89 11.43
CA SER A 129 -3.25 -3.81 12.31
C SER A 129 -2.03 -4.39 11.61
N ARG A 130 -1.21 -5.13 12.35
CA ARG A 130 0.07 -5.66 11.85
C ARG A 130 -0.12 -6.76 10.81
N THR A 131 -1.07 -7.67 11.02
CA THR A 131 -1.24 -8.85 10.17
C THR A 131 -2.65 -8.97 9.61
N HIS A 132 -2.78 -9.66 8.47
CA HIS A 132 -4.09 -9.95 7.89
C HIS A 132 -4.95 -10.86 8.76
N ALA A 133 -4.33 -11.77 9.53
CA ALA A 133 -5.06 -12.59 10.48
C ALA A 133 -5.74 -11.74 11.57
N GLN A 134 -5.06 -10.72 12.09
CA GLN A 134 -5.65 -9.77 13.05
C GLN A 134 -6.77 -8.94 12.42
N LEU A 135 -6.60 -8.51 11.16
CA LEU A 135 -7.68 -7.82 10.43
C LEU A 135 -8.90 -8.72 10.24
N SER A 136 -8.71 -9.99 9.83
CA SER A 136 -9.81 -10.95 9.68
C SER A 136 -10.49 -11.25 11.03
N GLN A 137 -9.75 -11.27 12.15
CA GLN A 137 -10.32 -11.36 13.49
C GLN A 137 -11.20 -10.14 13.82
N ALA A 138 -10.70 -8.92 13.58
CA ALA A 138 -11.47 -7.69 13.81
C ALA A 138 -12.73 -7.61 12.94
N ILE A 139 -12.65 -8.01 11.66
CA ILE A 139 -13.80 -8.12 10.76
C ILE A 139 -14.79 -9.18 11.28
N GLY A 140 -14.28 -10.29 11.82
CA GLY A 140 -15.10 -11.32 12.48
C GLY A 140 -15.86 -10.79 13.69
N GLU A 141 -15.26 -9.92 14.49
CA GLU A 141 -15.96 -9.23 15.59
C GLU A 141 -17.00 -8.23 15.05
N LEU A 142 -16.65 -7.44 14.03
CA LEU A 142 -17.59 -6.50 13.39
C LEU A 142 -18.86 -7.21 12.89
N LYS A 143 -18.71 -8.37 12.24
CA LYS A 143 -19.83 -9.21 11.76
C LYS A 143 -20.83 -9.58 12.88
N ARG A 144 -20.37 -9.65 14.14
CA ARG A 144 -21.20 -10.01 15.32
C ARG A 144 -21.86 -8.80 15.98
N THR A 145 -21.55 -7.58 15.55
CA THR A 145 -22.16 -6.36 16.09
C THR A 145 -23.42 -5.97 15.31
N SER A 146 -24.20 -5.05 15.85
CA SER A 146 -25.33 -4.40 15.15
C SER A 146 -24.88 -3.44 14.06
N TYR A 147 -23.58 -3.16 13.94
CA TYR A 147 -22.99 -2.31 12.90
C TYR A 147 -22.59 -3.09 11.64
N ASN A 148 -22.97 -4.37 11.51
CA ASN A 148 -22.63 -5.21 10.36
C ASN A 148 -23.25 -4.74 9.02
N TYR A 149 -24.15 -3.75 9.05
CA TYR A 149 -24.71 -3.13 7.84
C TYR A 149 -23.85 -1.98 7.30
N MET A 150 -22.83 -1.54 8.05
CA MET A 150 -21.89 -0.52 7.61
C MET A 150 -21.11 -1.00 6.39
N LYS A 151 -20.81 -0.10 5.44
CA LYS A 151 -20.04 -0.44 4.26
C LYS A 151 -18.58 -0.72 4.64
N VAL A 152 -18.11 -1.94 4.38
CA VAL A 152 -16.74 -2.36 4.74
C VAL A 152 -15.92 -2.60 3.48
N SER A 153 -14.65 -2.17 3.51
CA SER A 153 -13.64 -2.57 2.54
C SER A 153 -12.42 -3.12 3.25
N VAL A 154 -11.76 -4.12 2.67
CA VAL A 154 -10.48 -4.63 3.15
C VAL A 154 -9.43 -4.58 2.03
N LEU A 155 -8.27 -3.99 2.32
CA LEU A 155 -7.15 -3.92 1.39
C LEU A 155 -6.12 -5.00 1.70
N GLY A 156 -5.62 -5.63 0.64
CA GLY A 156 -4.59 -6.67 0.71
C GLY A 156 -3.66 -6.64 -0.47
N SER A 157 -2.53 -7.33 -0.34
CA SER A 157 -1.55 -7.42 -1.42
C SER A 157 -2.08 -8.28 -2.57
N ARG A 158 -1.43 -8.19 -3.73
CA ARG A 158 -1.70 -9.08 -4.86
C ARG A 158 -1.40 -10.54 -4.51
N ASP A 159 -0.53 -10.82 -3.54
CA ASP A 159 -0.23 -12.19 -3.12
C ASP A 159 -1.44 -12.88 -2.51
N GLN A 160 -2.29 -12.12 -1.85
CA GLN A 160 -3.48 -12.64 -1.17
C GLN A 160 -4.72 -12.58 -2.06
N LEU A 161 -4.87 -11.53 -2.86
CA LEU A 161 -6.09 -11.25 -3.60
C LEU A 161 -6.05 -11.66 -5.08
N CYS A 162 -4.87 -11.89 -5.67
CA CYS A 162 -4.78 -12.24 -7.08
C CYS A 162 -5.22 -13.69 -7.32
N ILE A 163 -6.15 -13.88 -8.26
CA ILE A 163 -6.67 -15.20 -8.68
C ILE A 163 -6.29 -15.54 -10.13
N HIS A 164 -5.50 -14.70 -10.80
CA HIS A 164 -5.07 -14.97 -12.16
C HIS A 164 -4.01 -16.10 -12.17
N PRO A 165 -4.20 -17.21 -12.91
CA PRO A 165 -3.39 -18.43 -12.78
C PRO A 165 -1.87 -18.26 -12.90
N GLU A 166 -1.42 -17.36 -13.77
CA GLU A 166 0.02 -17.07 -13.95
C GLU A 166 0.54 -16.06 -12.92
N VAL A 167 -0.16 -14.94 -12.74
CA VAL A 167 0.27 -13.85 -11.85
C VAL A 167 0.27 -14.31 -10.38
N SER A 168 -0.72 -15.09 -9.96
CA SER A 168 -0.82 -15.54 -8.56
C SER A 168 0.32 -16.47 -8.14
N LYS A 169 0.92 -17.21 -9.09
CA LYS A 169 2.01 -18.16 -8.85
C LYS A 169 3.39 -17.51 -8.77
N GLU A 170 3.53 -16.26 -9.21
CA GLU A 170 4.80 -15.54 -9.13
C GLU A 170 5.21 -15.35 -7.66
N LEU A 171 6.47 -15.64 -7.33
CA LEU A 171 6.97 -15.53 -5.95
C LEU A 171 7.51 -14.14 -5.66
N ASN A 172 8.03 -13.46 -6.68
CA ASN A 172 8.54 -12.11 -6.52
C ASN A 172 7.38 -11.09 -6.59
N ASN A 173 7.16 -10.35 -5.51
CA ASN A 173 6.07 -9.37 -5.39
C ASN A 173 6.16 -8.24 -6.42
N ASN A 174 7.36 -7.78 -6.74
CA ASN A 174 7.57 -6.71 -7.71
C ASN A 174 7.25 -7.18 -9.13
N THR A 175 7.77 -8.34 -9.52
CA THR A 175 7.44 -8.98 -10.79
C THR A 175 5.94 -9.26 -10.90
N LYS A 176 5.30 -9.74 -9.82
CA LYS A 176 3.86 -9.98 -9.76
C LYS A 176 3.06 -8.71 -10.01
N GLN A 177 3.46 -7.60 -9.37
CA GLN A 177 2.87 -6.29 -9.59
C GLN A 177 3.01 -5.87 -11.06
N HIS A 178 4.20 -6.01 -11.63
CA HIS A 178 4.45 -5.63 -13.01
C HIS A 178 3.61 -6.45 -14.00
N MET A 179 3.61 -7.78 -13.88
CA MET A 179 2.78 -8.66 -14.71
C MET A 179 1.29 -8.32 -14.59
N CYS A 180 0.81 -8.03 -13.38
CA CYS A 180 -0.55 -7.58 -13.15
C CYS A 180 -0.86 -6.27 -13.89
N GLN A 181 0.00 -5.26 -13.75
CA GLN A 181 -0.17 -3.97 -14.42
C GLN A 181 -0.12 -4.08 -15.93
N LEU A 182 0.80 -4.88 -16.48
CA LEU A 182 0.90 -5.13 -17.93
C LEU A 182 -0.38 -5.77 -18.47
N ARG A 183 -0.93 -6.77 -17.78
CA ARG A 183 -2.17 -7.43 -18.19
C ARG A 183 -3.40 -6.53 -18.07
N VAL A 184 -3.41 -5.62 -17.10
CA VAL A 184 -4.46 -4.62 -16.94
C VAL A 184 -4.40 -3.58 -18.06
N LYS A 185 -3.21 -3.01 -18.33
CA LYS A 185 -3.00 -2.02 -19.41
C LYS A 185 -3.33 -2.60 -20.79
N SER A 186 -2.91 -3.83 -21.07
CA SER A 186 -3.21 -4.54 -22.33
C SER A 186 -4.62 -5.13 -22.38
N LYS A 187 -5.45 -4.95 -21.34
CA LYS A 187 -6.79 -5.53 -21.22
C LYS A 187 -6.83 -7.06 -21.37
N THR A 188 -5.73 -7.76 -21.12
CA THR A 188 -5.63 -9.23 -21.20
C THR A 188 -5.99 -9.93 -19.90
N CYS A 189 -6.13 -9.20 -18.78
CA CYS A 189 -6.59 -9.78 -17.52
C CYS A 189 -8.11 -9.97 -17.52
N TYR A 190 -8.56 -11.20 -17.80
CA TYR A 190 -9.99 -11.55 -17.82
C TYR A 190 -10.74 -11.11 -16.53
N PHE A 191 -10.16 -11.37 -15.36
CA PHE A 191 -10.79 -11.03 -14.07
C PHE A 191 -10.92 -9.52 -13.83
N TYR A 192 -9.94 -8.72 -14.23
CA TYR A 192 -9.97 -7.27 -14.04
C TYR A 192 -11.05 -6.64 -14.92
N ASN A 193 -11.17 -7.10 -16.17
CA ASN A 193 -12.14 -6.58 -17.12
C ASN A 193 -13.60 -6.77 -16.66
N GLN A 194 -13.86 -7.69 -15.71
CA GLN A 194 -15.19 -7.94 -15.16
C GLN A 194 -15.52 -7.09 -13.93
N VAL A 195 -14.57 -6.32 -13.37
CA VAL A 195 -14.77 -5.57 -12.11
C VAL A 195 -15.89 -4.53 -12.25
N GLU A 196 -15.86 -3.74 -13.33
CA GLU A 196 -16.82 -2.66 -13.55
C GLU A 196 -18.27 -3.17 -13.59
N GLY A 197 -18.50 -4.35 -14.18
CA GLY A 197 -19.83 -4.96 -14.27
C GLY A 197 -20.27 -5.68 -12.99
N LYS A 198 -19.42 -5.79 -11.97
CA LYS A 198 -19.69 -6.56 -10.74
C LYS A 198 -19.59 -5.75 -9.45
N LYS A 199 -19.01 -4.54 -9.49
CA LYS A 199 -18.84 -3.68 -8.31
C LYS A 199 -20.16 -3.31 -7.60
N ASP A 200 -21.27 -3.28 -8.34
CA ASP A 200 -22.59 -2.94 -7.83
C ASP A 200 -23.45 -4.13 -7.40
N ASP A 201 -22.88 -5.34 -7.33
CA ASP A 201 -23.60 -6.52 -6.83
C ASP A 201 -24.15 -6.25 -5.42
N PRO A 202 -25.49 -6.37 -5.21
CA PRO A 202 -26.10 -6.12 -3.90
C PRO A 202 -25.46 -6.93 -2.76
N PHE A 203 -24.96 -8.13 -3.06
CA PHE A 203 -24.25 -8.97 -2.09
C PHE A 203 -23.04 -8.25 -1.46
N LEU A 204 -22.31 -7.45 -2.25
CA LEU A 204 -21.15 -6.68 -1.77
C LEU A 204 -21.54 -5.50 -0.88
N LYS A 205 -22.79 -5.02 -0.99
CA LYS A 205 -23.31 -3.89 -0.21
C LYS A 205 -23.99 -4.34 1.09
N THR A 206 -24.44 -5.59 1.17
CA THR A 206 -25.13 -6.12 2.35
C THR A 206 -24.25 -6.92 3.28
N GLU A 207 -23.21 -7.58 2.75
CA GLU A 207 -22.35 -8.48 3.53
C GLU A 207 -21.01 -7.82 3.88
N VAL A 208 -20.55 -8.02 5.11
CA VAL A 208 -19.19 -7.69 5.51
C VAL A 208 -18.25 -8.78 4.99
N LEU A 209 -17.30 -8.44 4.13
CA LEU A 209 -16.36 -9.38 3.53
C LEU A 209 -14.94 -9.18 4.05
N ASP A 210 -14.28 -10.27 4.43
CA ASP A 210 -12.83 -10.31 4.63
C ASP A 210 -12.10 -10.68 3.32
N LEU A 211 -10.77 -10.83 3.39
CA LEU A 211 -9.95 -11.11 2.21
C LEU A 211 -10.29 -12.48 1.61
N GLU A 212 -10.44 -13.50 2.44
CA GLU A 212 -10.79 -14.85 2.02
C GLU A 212 -12.18 -14.89 1.35
N ASP A 213 -13.14 -14.16 1.90
CA ASP A 213 -14.48 -14.02 1.34
C ASP A 213 -14.47 -13.29 0.00
N LEU A 214 -13.67 -12.24 -0.16
CA LEU A 214 -13.46 -11.55 -1.44
C LEU A 214 -12.82 -12.47 -2.49
N VAL A 215 -11.84 -13.30 -2.12
CA VAL A 215 -11.23 -14.28 -3.03
C VAL A 215 -12.24 -15.33 -3.46
N LYS A 216 -13.05 -15.86 -2.53
CA LYS A 216 -14.14 -16.80 -2.85
C LYS A 216 -15.18 -16.15 -3.76
N TYR A 217 -15.55 -14.90 -3.50
CA TYR A 217 -16.46 -14.13 -4.35
C TYR A 217 -15.89 -13.99 -5.76
N GLY A 218 -14.64 -13.53 -5.89
CA GLY A 218 -13.99 -13.34 -7.19
C GLY A 218 -13.82 -14.61 -8.01
N ARG A 219 -13.57 -15.76 -7.35
CA ARG A 219 -13.57 -17.08 -8.01
C ARG A 219 -14.95 -17.47 -8.53
N ARG A 220 -16.01 -17.28 -7.73
CA ARG A 220 -17.38 -17.64 -8.10
C ARG A 220 -17.98 -16.73 -9.18
N ARG A 221 -17.65 -15.43 -9.14
CA ARG A 221 -18.21 -14.39 -10.02
C ARG A 221 -17.25 -13.97 -11.14
N THR A 222 -16.11 -14.65 -11.27
CA THR A 222 -15.06 -14.35 -12.25
C THR A 222 -14.67 -12.88 -12.28
N CYS A 223 -14.38 -12.31 -11.12
CA CYS A 223 -14.06 -10.89 -10.93
C CYS A 223 -12.78 -10.74 -10.12
N CYS A 224 -11.93 -9.76 -10.43
CA CYS A 224 -10.65 -9.56 -9.74
C CYS A 224 -10.87 -9.04 -8.30
N PRO A 225 -10.54 -9.82 -7.25
CA PRO A 225 -10.72 -9.38 -5.87
C PRO A 225 -9.86 -8.15 -5.51
N TYR A 226 -8.64 -8.07 -6.05
CA TYR A 226 -7.71 -6.98 -5.75
C TYR A 226 -8.24 -5.61 -6.21
N TYR A 227 -8.75 -5.51 -7.43
CA TYR A 227 -9.30 -4.25 -7.94
C TYR A 227 -10.71 -3.99 -7.38
N LEU A 228 -11.52 -5.04 -7.20
CA LEU A 228 -12.83 -4.90 -6.55
C LEU A 228 -12.71 -4.29 -5.14
N ALA A 229 -11.76 -4.77 -4.33
CA ALA A 229 -11.49 -4.19 -3.01
C ALA A 229 -11.14 -2.69 -3.07
N ARG A 230 -10.43 -2.25 -4.11
CA ARG A 230 -10.05 -0.84 -4.28
C ARG A 230 -11.25 0.03 -4.68
N ASP A 231 -12.19 -0.53 -5.44
CA ASP A 231 -13.42 0.18 -5.81
C ASP A 231 -14.40 0.25 -4.63
N LEU A 232 -14.59 -0.86 -3.89
CA LEU A 232 -15.40 -0.89 -2.67
C LEU A 232 -14.90 0.09 -1.61
N ARG A 233 -13.58 0.29 -1.56
CA ARG A 233 -12.97 1.31 -0.71
C ARG A 233 -13.49 2.71 -1.00
N GLN A 234 -13.97 3.06 -2.19
CA GLN A 234 -14.39 4.44 -2.45
C GLN A 234 -15.59 4.85 -1.59
N GLU A 235 -16.53 3.92 -1.34
CA GLU A 235 -17.78 4.17 -0.60
C GLU A 235 -17.79 3.60 0.83
N ALA A 236 -16.70 2.99 1.30
CA ALA A 236 -16.67 2.30 2.58
C ALA A 236 -16.73 3.24 3.80
N ASP A 237 -17.49 2.87 4.82
CA ASP A 237 -17.53 3.54 6.12
C ASP A 237 -16.28 3.23 6.93
N ILE A 238 -15.83 1.97 6.85
CA ILE A 238 -14.63 1.46 7.51
C ILE A 238 -13.76 0.67 6.52
N ILE A 239 -12.47 1.00 6.52
CA ILE A 239 -11.47 0.38 5.66
C ILE A 239 -10.46 -0.36 6.53
N PHE A 240 -10.38 -1.67 6.37
CA PHE A 240 -9.36 -2.50 7.00
C PHE A 240 -8.11 -2.59 6.11
N MET A 241 -6.94 -2.25 6.63
CA MET A 241 -5.68 -2.37 5.86
C MET A 241 -4.48 -2.60 6.78
N PRO A 242 -3.42 -3.28 6.33
CA PRO A 242 -2.22 -3.45 7.15
C PRO A 242 -1.44 -2.15 7.33
N TYR A 243 -0.62 -2.08 8.38
CA TYR A 243 0.15 -0.87 8.75
C TYR A 243 1.00 -0.29 7.62
N ASN A 244 1.63 -1.14 6.81
CA ASN A 244 2.50 -0.69 5.74
C ASN A 244 1.75 0.15 4.68
N TYR A 245 0.43 -0.01 4.52
CA TYR A 245 -0.36 0.83 3.60
C TYR A 245 -0.51 2.27 4.09
N LEU A 246 -0.38 2.50 5.41
CA LEU A 246 -0.47 3.82 6.02
C LEU A 246 0.91 4.45 6.25
N LEU A 247 1.87 3.64 6.70
CA LEU A 247 3.17 4.09 7.15
C LEU A 247 4.19 4.23 6.01
N ASP A 248 4.13 3.39 4.97
CA ASP A 248 4.98 3.57 3.78
C ASP A 248 4.36 4.65 2.86
N PRO A 249 5.01 5.80 2.67
CA PRO A 249 4.47 6.89 1.85
C PRO A 249 4.26 6.50 0.38
N ARG A 250 5.08 5.59 -0.15
CA ARG A 250 5.01 5.13 -1.55
C ARG A 250 3.78 4.25 -1.74
N ILE A 251 3.55 3.31 -0.83
CA ILE A 251 2.36 2.44 -0.86
C ILE A 251 1.11 3.30 -0.67
N ARG A 252 1.13 4.22 0.29
CA ARG A 252 0.00 5.14 0.56
C ARG A 252 -0.36 5.97 -0.68
N LYS A 253 0.63 6.56 -1.36
CA LYS A 253 0.44 7.33 -2.60
C LYS A 253 -0.04 6.43 -3.75
N ALA A 254 0.54 5.24 -3.93
CA ALA A 254 0.16 4.31 -4.99
C ALA A 254 -1.29 3.80 -4.84
N HIS A 255 -1.77 3.70 -3.61
CA HIS A 255 -3.16 3.36 -3.33
C HIS A 255 -4.07 4.59 -3.29
N GLY A 256 -3.57 5.83 -3.32
CA GLY A 256 -4.39 7.03 -3.19
C GLY A 256 -5.14 7.09 -1.85
N ILE A 257 -4.44 6.75 -0.76
CA ILE A 257 -4.99 6.83 0.59
C ILE A 257 -4.69 8.23 1.14
N GLU A 258 -5.74 9.03 1.29
CA GLU A 258 -5.71 10.30 1.98
C GLU A 258 -6.13 10.11 3.44
N LEU A 259 -5.55 10.88 4.36
CA LEU A 259 -5.85 10.80 5.79
C LEU A 259 -6.79 11.90 6.27
N ARG A 260 -6.99 12.95 5.44
CA ARG A 260 -7.87 14.05 5.78
C ARG A 260 -9.31 13.55 5.83
N GLY A 261 -10.01 13.80 6.94
CA GLY A 261 -11.39 13.33 7.15
C GLY A 261 -11.49 11.88 7.60
N TYR A 262 -10.36 11.22 7.89
CA TYR A 262 -10.33 9.86 8.41
C TYR A 262 -10.03 9.84 9.90
N VAL A 263 -10.72 8.95 10.62
CA VAL A 263 -10.28 8.42 11.91
C VAL A 263 -9.34 7.26 11.63
N VAL A 264 -8.09 7.35 12.08
CA VAL A 264 -7.10 6.27 11.92
C VAL A 264 -6.94 5.52 13.22
N ILE A 265 -7.25 4.23 13.19
CA ILE A 265 -7.07 3.30 14.30
C ILE A 265 -5.86 2.42 14.02
N LEU A 266 -4.89 2.43 14.93
CA LEU A 266 -3.73 1.54 14.90
C LEU A 266 -3.83 0.52 16.04
N ASP A 267 -4.24 -0.71 15.71
CA ASP A 267 -4.43 -1.79 16.67
C ASP A 267 -3.24 -2.76 16.72
N GLU A 268 -2.68 -2.99 17.91
CA GLU A 268 -1.39 -3.65 18.16
C GLU A 268 -0.20 -2.78 17.71
N ALA A 269 -0.22 -1.51 18.11
CA ALA A 269 0.70 -0.45 17.71
C ALA A 269 2.14 -0.56 18.25
N HIS A 270 2.46 -1.60 19.01
CA HIS A 270 3.79 -1.76 19.65
C HIS A 270 4.94 -2.00 18.66
N ASN A 271 4.67 -2.28 17.37
CA ASN A 271 5.72 -2.49 16.35
C ASN A 271 5.78 -1.37 15.30
N ILE A 272 5.15 -0.23 15.52
CA ILE A 272 5.11 0.85 14.52
C ILE A 272 6.52 1.32 14.16
N GLU A 273 7.39 1.49 15.15
CA GLU A 273 8.78 1.92 14.96
C GLU A 273 9.55 0.99 14.00
N LYS A 274 9.45 -0.32 14.24
CA LYS A 274 10.14 -1.34 13.43
C LYS A 274 9.62 -1.34 12.00
N ILE A 275 8.31 -1.17 11.80
CA ILE A 275 7.72 -1.12 10.46
C ILE A 275 8.17 0.14 9.71
N CYS A 276 8.25 1.29 10.39
CA CYS A 276 8.79 2.51 9.82
C CYS A 276 10.26 2.32 9.43
N GLU A 277 11.07 1.72 10.30
CA GLU A 277 12.49 1.42 10.04
C GLU A 277 12.66 0.48 8.84
N GLU A 278 11.92 -0.63 8.81
CA GLU A 278 11.96 -1.60 7.71
C GLU A 278 11.53 -0.98 6.37
N SER A 279 10.50 -0.12 6.36
CA SER A 279 10.02 0.54 5.14
C SER A 279 11.03 1.52 4.53
N ALA A 280 11.85 2.11 5.39
CA ALA A 280 12.87 3.09 5.04
C ALA A 280 14.25 2.46 4.79
N SER A 281 14.44 1.19 5.17
CA SER A 281 15.72 0.48 5.07
C SER A 281 15.84 -0.30 3.76
N LEU A 282 17.08 -0.47 3.29
CA LEU A 282 17.40 -1.33 2.17
C LEU A 282 18.77 -1.98 2.39
N GLN A 283 18.89 -3.24 1.98
CA GLN A 283 20.17 -3.94 1.92
C GLN A 283 20.55 -4.19 0.47
N LEU A 284 21.72 -3.74 0.04
CA LEU A 284 22.27 -4.02 -1.30
C LEU A 284 23.54 -4.87 -1.17
N ARG A 285 23.65 -5.93 -1.96
CA ARG A 285 24.84 -6.80 -2.03
C ARG A 285 25.60 -6.58 -3.34
N SER A 286 26.88 -6.91 -3.37
CA SER A 286 27.68 -6.88 -4.60
C SER A 286 27.07 -7.78 -5.67
N THR A 287 26.51 -8.94 -5.28
CA THR A 287 25.77 -9.80 -6.20
C THR A 287 24.53 -9.14 -6.82
N ASP A 288 23.88 -8.18 -6.14
CA ASP A 288 22.74 -7.47 -6.69
C ASP A 288 23.17 -6.41 -7.74
N ILE A 289 24.35 -5.81 -7.57
CA ILE A 289 24.94 -4.86 -8.54
C ILE A 289 25.38 -5.60 -9.80
N ALA A 290 26.09 -6.73 -9.64
CA ALA A 290 26.48 -7.60 -10.75
C ALA A 290 25.24 -8.07 -11.55
N MET A 291 24.13 -8.36 -10.87
CA MET A 291 22.86 -8.67 -11.52
C MET A 291 22.32 -7.50 -12.36
N CYS A 292 22.45 -6.26 -11.91
CA CYS A 292 22.03 -5.09 -12.70
C CYS A 292 22.83 -4.99 -14.00
N ILE A 293 24.16 -5.18 -13.93
CA ILE A 293 25.06 -5.13 -15.09
C ILE A 293 24.73 -6.26 -16.08
N GLU A 294 24.48 -7.47 -15.57
CA GLU A 294 24.08 -8.63 -16.37
C GLU A 294 22.73 -8.39 -17.06
N GLU A 295 21.72 -7.92 -16.32
CA GLU A 295 20.37 -7.63 -16.83
C GLU A 295 20.41 -6.57 -17.95
N VAL A 296 21.15 -5.46 -17.79
CA VAL A 296 21.32 -4.46 -18.86
C VAL A 296 22.06 -5.05 -20.07
N THR A 297 23.13 -5.81 -19.84
CA THR A 297 23.92 -6.42 -20.93
C THR A 297 23.07 -7.38 -21.76
N GLN A 298 22.20 -8.17 -21.13
CA GLN A 298 21.27 -9.04 -21.83
C GLN A 298 20.27 -8.27 -22.69
N VAL A 299 19.75 -7.13 -22.21
CA VAL A 299 18.87 -6.28 -23.02
C VAL A 299 19.62 -5.73 -24.22
N MET A 300 20.85 -5.22 -24.04
CA MET A 300 21.68 -4.71 -25.13
C MET A 300 21.95 -5.76 -26.22
N GLN A 301 22.27 -7.00 -25.82
CA GLN A 301 22.49 -8.11 -26.76
C GLN A 301 21.24 -8.40 -27.57
N LYS A 302 20.08 -8.54 -26.91
CA LYS A 302 18.80 -8.77 -27.59
C LYS A 302 18.42 -7.65 -28.56
N LEU A 303 18.72 -6.39 -28.22
CA LEU A 303 18.48 -5.27 -29.13
C LEU A 303 19.40 -5.31 -30.36
N THR A 304 20.64 -5.74 -30.18
CA THR A 304 21.61 -5.85 -31.29
C THR A 304 21.24 -7.02 -32.22
N GLU A 305 20.84 -8.15 -31.64
CA GLU A 305 20.36 -9.33 -32.38
C GLU A 305 19.08 -9.00 -33.17
N ASN A 306 18.10 -8.36 -32.52
CA ASN A 306 16.87 -7.94 -33.19
C ASN A 306 17.12 -6.82 -34.22
N GLY A 307 18.02 -5.88 -33.94
CA GLY A 307 18.40 -4.80 -34.87
C GLY A 307 19.20 -5.30 -36.08
N GLY A 308 19.88 -6.43 -35.98
CA GLY A 308 20.60 -7.09 -37.08
C GLY A 308 19.69 -7.86 -38.05
N GLU A 309 18.49 -8.28 -37.61
CA GLU A 309 17.52 -9.00 -38.47
C GLU A 309 16.49 -8.07 -39.13
N VAL A 310 16.32 -6.84 -38.64
CA VAL A 310 15.32 -5.88 -39.16
C VAL A 310 15.69 -5.32 -40.54
N GLU A 311 16.97 -5.30 -40.93
CA GLU A 311 17.33 -4.94 -42.32
C GLU A 311 17.04 -6.05 -43.34
N ALA A 312 16.80 -7.30 -42.91
CA ALA A 312 16.57 -8.43 -43.81
C ALA A 312 15.13 -8.96 -43.86
N PHE A 313 14.28 -8.70 -42.84
CA PHE A 313 12.95 -9.32 -42.76
C PHE A 313 11.76 -8.35 -42.54
N ALA A 314 11.98 -7.03 -42.52
CA ALA A 314 10.93 -6.02 -42.38
C ALA A 314 9.95 -5.90 -43.58
N ALA A 315 9.91 -6.90 -44.48
CA ALA A 315 9.00 -6.93 -45.62
C ALA A 315 7.86 -7.95 -45.50
N ALA A 316 7.76 -8.75 -44.43
CA ALA A 316 6.67 -9.73 -44.33
C ALA A 316 6.23 -10.06 -42.90
N ASN A 317 5.08 -9.50 -42.52
CA ASN A 317 4.06 -10.09 -41.66
C ASN A 317 4.42 -10.41 -40.18
N ASP A 318 4.20 -9.45 -39.27
CA ASP A 318 3.39 -9.65 -38.05
C ASP A 318 3.20 -8.31 -37.27
N PRO A 319 1.99 -7.72 -37.19
CA PRO A 319 1.76 -6.49 -36.43
C PRO A 319 1.66 -6.68 -34.91
N ALA A 320 1.81 -7.91 -34.38
CA ALA A 320 1.39 -8.23 -33.01
C ALA A 320 2.52 -8.39 -31.97
N SER A 321 3.81 -8.31 -32.32
CA SER A 321 4.92 -8.60 -31.37
C SER A 321 5.79 -7.43 -30.94
N GLU A 322 5.60 -6.22 -31.47
CA GLU A 322 6.44 -5.08 -31.07
C GLU A 322 5.83 -4.36 -29.86
N ALA A 323 6.27 -4.74 -28.66
CA ALA A 323 6.18 -3.82 -27.54
C ALA A 323 6.99 -2.56 -27.91
N PRO A 324 6.39 -1.36 -27.92
CA PRO A 324 7.12 -0.14 -28.27
C PRO A 324 8.31 0.02 -27.31
N GLN A 325 9.52 0.01 -27.86
CA GLN A 325 10.75 0.23 -27.11
C GLN A 325 10.86 1.74 -26.84
N ASP A 326 10.74 2.11 -25.57
CA ASP A 326 10.68 3.51 -25.12
C ASP A 326 12.02 3.97 -24.52
N PHE A 327 13.12 3.34 -24.95
CA PHE A 327 14.52 3.60 -24.57
C PHE A 327 15.48 3.27 -25.72
N SER A 328 16.60 3.98 -25.79
CA SER A 328 17.64 3.82 -26.83
C SER A 328 18.79 2.92 -26.38
N VAL A 329 19.66 2.51 -27.33
CA VAL A 329 20.87 1.75 -26.99
C VAL A 329 21.86 2.63 -26.22
N GLU A 330 21.93 3.92 -26.54
CA GLU A 330 22.70 4.93 -25.82
C GLU A 330 22.30 5.01 -24.34
N ASP A 331 21.00 4.97 -24.04
CA ASP A 331 20.51 4.94 -22.65
C ASP A 331 21.04 3.72 -21.88
N LEU A 332 21.13 2.57 -22.54
CA LEU A 332 21.68 1.35 -21.94
C LEU A 332 23.18 1.45 -21.67
N TYR A 333 23.95 2.07 -22.59
CA TYR A 333 25.38 2.32 -22.37
C TYR A 333 25.61 3.26 -21.19
N ILE A 334 24.81 4.32 -21.07
CA ILE A 334 24.88 5.26 -19.94
C ILE A 334 24.58 4.51 -18.64
N LEU A 335 23.49 3.74 -18.60
CA LEU A 335 23.09 3.00 -17.40
C LEU A 335 24.10 1.92 -17.02
N LYS A 336 24.68 1.21 -17.99
CA LYS A 336 25.72 0.20 -17.74
C LYS A 336 27.00 0.85 -17.19
N THR A 337 27.41 1.99 -17.74
CA THR A 337 28.54 2.78 -17.24
C THR A 337 28.33 3.18 -15.79
N LEU A 338 27.14 3.68 -15.47
CA LEU A 338 26.75 4.04 -14.10
C LEU A 338 26.86 2.85 -13.14
N PHE A 339 26.37 1.66 -13.53
CA PHE A 339 26.49 0.47 -12.69
C PHE A 339 27.94 0.02 -12.48
N LEU A 340 28.78 0.07 -13.51
CA LEU A 340 30.21 -0.25 -13.40
C LEU A 340 30.95 0.72 -12.49
N GLN A 341 30.66 2.02 -12.60
CA GLN A 341 31.24 3.04 -11.70
C GLN A 341 30.77 2.83 -10.26
N PHE A 342 29.49 2.47 -10.07
CA PHE A 342 28.96 2.18 -8.74
C PHE A 342 29.57 0.91 -8.13
N GLU A 343 29.75 -0.15 -8.91
CA GLU A 343 30.47 -1.37 -8.51
C GLU A 343 31.90 -1.04 -8.05
N GLN A 344 32.66 -0.29 -8.85
CA GLN A 344 34.01 0.15 -8.49
C GLN A 344 34.03 1.00 -7.21
N ALA A 345 33.04 1.86 -7.02
CA ALA A 345 32.91 2.70 -5.83
C ALA A 345 32.63 1.88 -4.57
N VAL A 346 31.85 0.79 -4.68
CA VAL A 346 31.55 -0.15 -3.61
C VAL A 346 32.77 -1.03 -3.29
N ASP A 347 33.46 -1.54 -4.30
CA ASP A 347 34.65 -2.39 -4.13
C ASP A 347 35.83 -1.62 -3.49
N ALA A 348 35.89 -0.30 -3.68
CA ALA A 348 36.89 0.56 -3.07
C ALA A 348 36.65 0.85 -1.57
N ILE A 349 35.52 0.40 -0.99
CA ILE A 349 35.23 0.63 0.43
C ILE A 349 36.07 -0.33 1.28
N PRO A 350 36.90 0.15 2.22
CA PRO A 350 37.60 -0.74 3.14
C PRO A 350 36.59 -1.42 4.07
N VAL A 351 36.66 -2.75 4.17
CA VAL A 351 35.77 -3.55 5.02
C VAL A 351 36.58 -4.33 6.05
N SER A 352 36.26 -4.14 7.34
CA SER A 352 36.79 -4.97 8.43
C SER A 352 36.05 -6.30 8.52
N THR A 353 36.64 -7.29 9.20
CA THR A 353 36.00 -8.60 9.40
C THR A 353 34.68 -8.54 10.17
N GLU A 354 34.44 -7.50 10.97
CA GLU A 354 33.22 -7.30 11.75
C GLU A 354 32.22 -6.33 11.08
N GLY A 355 32.57 -5.78 9.92
CA GLY A 355 31.82 -4.71 9.27
C GLY A 355 32.09 -3.33 9.87
N GLN A 356 31.68 -2.29 9.16
CA GLN A 356 31.88 -0.90 9.51
C GLN A 356 30.61 -0.07 9.29
N SER A 357 30.31 0.82 10.24
CA SER A 357 29.21 1.76 10.14
C SER A 357 29.69 3.15 9.75
N TYR A 358 28.96 3.78 8.84
CA TYR A 358 29.21 5.12 8.32
C TYR A 358 27.98 6.02 8.56
N PRO A 359 28.17 7.35 8.66
CA PRO A 359 27.05 8.29 8.75
C PRO A 359 26.19 8.27 7.49
N GLY A 360 24.93 8.70 7.58
CA GLY A 360 24.02 8.74 6.44
C GLY A 360 24.50 9.61 5.26
N SER A 361 25.44 10.55 5.50
CA SER A 361 26.09 11.31 4.42
C SER A 361 26.84 10.42 3.43
N PHE A 362 27.39 9.30 3.89
CA PHE A 362 28.15 8.37 3.08
C PHE A 362 27.33 7.78 1.92
N MET A 363 26.00 7.68 2.05
CA MET A 363 25.13 7.25 0.94
C MET A 363 25.25 8.19 -0.25
N PHE A 364 25.30 9.51 0.00
CA PHE A 364 25.42 10.51 -1.05
C PHE A 364 26.81 10.47 -1.67
N ASP A 365 27.85 10.42 -0.83
CA ASP A 365 29.25 10.36 -1.29
C ASP A 365 29.49 9.10 -2.15
N LEU A 366 28.87 7.97 -1.80
CA LEU A 366 28.96 6.73 -2.56
C LEU A 366 28.21 6.80 -3.90
N LEU A 367 26.98 7.31 -3.90
CA LEU A 367 26.18 7.47 -5.12
C LEU A 367 26.79 8.49 -6.08
N GLU A 368 27.36 9.58 -5.57
CA GLU A 368 27.98 10.64 -6.37
C GLU A 368 29.23 10.15 -7.14
N LYS A 369 29.96 9.14 -6.63
CA LYS A 369 31.06 8.49 -7.36
C LYS A 369 30.62 7.80 -8.67
N ALA A 370 29.34 7.44 -8.78
CA ALA A 370 28.72 6.91 -9.99
C ALA A 370 27.85 7.97 -10.70
N GLU A 371 28.05 9.25 -10.38
CA GLU A 371 27.27 10.39 -10.85
C GLU A 371 25.76 10.31 -10.56
N ILE A 372 25.37 9.56 -9.53
CA ILE A 372 23.97 9.42 -9.13
C ILE A 372 23.63 10.56 -8.17
N VAL A 373 23.03 11.60 -8.73
CA VAL A 373 22.64 12.82 -8.00
C VAL A 373 21.11 13.00 -8.00
N PRO A 374 20.54 13.75 -7.03
CA PRO A 374 19.10 13.93 -6.94
C PRO A 374 18.41 14.42 -8.21
N SER A 375 19.08 15.28 -9.01
CA SER A 375 18.54 15.80 -10.27
C SER A 375 18.39 14.74 -11.37
N LYS A 376 19.20 13.67 -11.35
CA LYS A 376 19.12 12.55 -12.30
C LYS A 376 18.12 11.47 -11.86
N LYS A 377 17.59 11.52 -10.63
CA LYS A 377 16.64 10.54 -10.07
C LYS A 377 15.47 10.22 -11.02
N PRO A 378 14.73 11.21 -11.58
CA PRO A 378 13.55 10.90 -12.40
C PRO A 378 13.93 10.12 -13.65
N VAL A 379 15.02 10.49 -14.32
CA VAL A 379 15.50 9.87 -15.56
C VAL A 379 15.98 8.44 -15.30
N ILE A 380 16.78 8.23 -14.24
CA ILE A 380 17.28 6.90 -13.89
C ILE A 380 16.12 5.98 -13.50
N CYS A 381 15.19 6.44 -12.65
CA CYS A 381 14.06 5.63 -12.23
C CYS A 381 13.12 5.28 -13.41
N ASP A 382 12.85 6.21 -14.33
CA ASP A 382 12.04 5.94 -15.51
C ASP A 382 12.67 4.86 -16.40
N LEU A 383 13.97 4.99 -16.68
CA LEU A 383 14.71 4.00 -17.48
C LEU A 383 14.72 2.62 -16.81
N LEU A 384 14.97 2.55 -15.50
CA LEU A 384 14.92 1.28 -14.75
C LEU A 384 13.53 0.65 -14.81
N ASP A 385 12.47 1.43 -14.59
CA ASP A 385 11.09 0.94 -14.60
C ASP A 385 10.71 0.44 -16.02
N LYS A 386 11.16 1.10 -17.09
CA LYS A 386 11.02 0.64 -18.49
C LYS A 386 11.76 -0.66 -18.78
N LEU A 387 13.00 -0.82 -18.28
CA LEU A 387 13.79 -2.04 -18.49
C LEU A 387 13.22 -3.23 -17.71
N VAL A 388 12.80 -3.03 -16.47
CA VAL A 388 12.08 -4.05 -15.70
C VAL A 388 10.81 -4.45 -16.46
N GLN A 389 10.12 -3.49 -17.07
CA GLN A 389 8.95 -3.77 -17.88
C GLN A 389 9.25 -4.64 -19.09
N TYR A 390 10.27 -4.29 -19.87
CA TYR A 390 10.72 -5.04 -21.04
C TYR A 390 11.18 -6.46 -20.67
N LEU A 391 12.01 -6.60 -19.63
CA LEU A 391 12.50 -7.90 -19.17
C LEU A 391 11.36 -8.81 -18.73
N THR A 392 10.32 -8.26 -18.11
CA THR A 392 9.17 -9.04 -17.67
C THR A 392 8.25 -9.45 -18.82
N SER A 393 8.10 -8.63 -19.87
CA SER A 393 7.30 -8.99 -21.05
C SER A 393 8.01 -9.98 -21.98
N SER A 394 9.34 -9.85 -22.11
CA SER A 394 10.14 -10.62 -23.07
C SER A 394 10.63 -11.96 -22.51
N SER A 395 10.43 -12.23 -21.22
CA SER A 395 10.79 -13.51 -20.59
C SER A 395 9.65 -14.51 -20.66
N SER A 396 9.80 -15.59 -21.43
CA SER A 396 8.86 -16.72 -21.46
C SER A 396 9.16 -17.77 -20.39
N SER A 397 10.39 -17.80 -19.85
CA SER A 397 10.83 -18.81 -18.89
C SER A 397 10.59 -18.38 -17.43
N PRO A 398 9.97 -19.24 -16.59
CA PRO A 398 9.83 -19.01 -15.15
C PRO A 398 11.17 -18.88 -14.40
N PHE A 399 12.27 -19.38 -14.98
CA PHE A 399 13.58 -19.41 -14.33
C PHE A 399 14.47 -18.20 -14.70
N GLN A 400 14.03 -17.38 -15.66
CA GLN A 400 14.78 -16.21 -16.10
C GLN A 400 14.57 -15.06 -15.11
N ARG A 401 15.64 -14.32 -14.79
CA ARG A 401 15.61 -13.23 -13.81
C ARG A 401 14.90 -12.02 -14.45
N LYS A 402 13.71 -11.67 -13.93
CA LYS A 402 12.81 -10.66 -14.49
C LYS A 402 13.10 -9.24 -13.97
N GLY A 403 14.34 -8.77 -14.12
CA GLY A 403 14.73 -7.40 -13.71
C GLY A 403 14.81 -7.19 -12.20
N ALA A 404 15.11 -8.24 -11.42
CA ALA A 404 15.08 -8.16 -9.97
C ALA A 404 16.22 -7.30 -9.41
N GLY A 405 17.38 -7.29 -10.07
CA GLY A 405 18.50 -6.41 -9.70
C GLY A 405 18.14 -4.95 -9.96
N LEU A 406 17.67 -4.65 -11.18
CA LEU A 406 17.26 -3.30 -11.57
C LEU A 406 16.18 -2.72 -10.65
N GLN A 407 15.18 -3.51 -10.27
CA GLN A 407 14.14 -3.06 -9.35
C GLN A 407 14.72 -2.72 -7.97
N LYS A 408 15.61 -3.55 -7.44
CA LYS A 408 16.24 -3.31 -6.13
C LYS A 408 17.08 -2.04 -6.12
N PHE A 409 17.75 -1.74 -7.23
CA PHE A 409 18.49 -0.50 -7.40
C PHE A 409 17.55 0.72 -7.57
N SER A 410 16.43 0.56 -8.28
CA SER A 410 15.37 1.58 -8.35
C SER A 410 14.85 1.92 -6.95
N ASP A 411 14.67 0.92 -6.09
CA ASP A 411 14.24 1.10 -4.70
C ASP A 411 15.28 1.85 -3.86
N LEU A 412 16.58 1.59 -4.05
CA LEU A 412 17.68 2.36 -3.41
C LEU A 412 17.56 3.84 -3.74
N ILE A 413 17.46 4.17 -5.02
CA ILE A 413 17.36 5.56 -5.49
C ILE A 413 16.10 6.22 -4.94
N LYS A 414 14.96 5.51 -4.94
CA LYS A 414 13.69 6.01 -4.42
C LYS A 414 13.70 6.21 -2.89
N ILE A 415 14.50 5.46 -2.13
CA ILE A 415 14.68 5.63 -0.68
C ILE A 415 15.60 6.82 -0.39
N VAL A 416 16.80 6.83 -0.98
CA VAL A 416 17.80 7.88 -0.72
C VAL A 416 17.31 9.24 -1.23
N PHE A 417 16.67 9.28 -2.40
CA PHE A 417 16.07 10.49 -2.95
C PHE A 417 14.54 10.49 -2.79
N SER A 418 14.07 10.38 -1.56
CA SER A 418 12.64 10.18 -1.23
C SER A 418 11.67 11.28 -1.67
N LYS A 419 12.16 12.48 -2.01
CA LYS A 419 11.34 13.58 -2.56
C LYS A 419 11.76 13.93 -3.99
N ASP A 420 10.82 14.47 -4.76
CA ASP A 420 11.09 14.93 -6.13
C ASP A 420 11.79 16.30 -6.11
N ASN A 421 11.38 17.19 -5.19
CA ASN A 421 12.09 18.44 -4.88
C ASN A 421 13.04 18.22 -3.70
N PHE A 422 14.26 17.78 -4.00
CA PHE A 422 15.26 17.47 -2.98
C PHE A 422 15.96 18.74 -2.49
N THR A 423 15.57 19.24 -1.32
CA THR A 423 16.14 20.46 -0.71
C THR A 423 17.34 20.13 0.20
N LEU A 424 18.15 21.14 0.49
CA LEU A 424 19.25 21.04 1.47
C LEU A 424 18.75 20.59 2.85
N GLU A 425 17.59 21.07 3.28
CA GLU A 425 16.96 20.65 4.54
C GLU A 425 16.63 19.17 4.55
N HIS A 426 16.08 18.66 3.44
CA HIS A 426 15.74 17.25 3.30
C HIS A 426 16.98 16.36 3.28
N MET A 427 18.03 16.79 2.58
CA MET A 427 19.33 16.12 2.63
C MET A 427 19.88 16.06 4.06
N ASN A 428 19.81 17.17 4.80
CA ASN A 428 20.26 17.22 6.20
C ASN A 428 19.43 16.32 7.12
N ALA A 429 18.12 16.19 6.87
CA ALA A 429 17.27 15.26 7.59
C ALA A 429 17.70 13.80 7.35
N ILE A 430 17.92 13.40 6.10
CA ILE A 430 18.38 12.04 5.76
C ILE A 430 19.74 11.75 6.39
N LYS A 431 20.69 12.69 6.32
CA LYS A 431 22.02 12.55 6.95
C LYS A 431 21.94 12.26 8.45
N LYS A 432 20.93 12.80 9.14
CA LYS A 432 20.69 12.58 10.58
C LYS A 432 19.91 11.30 10.87
N SER A 433 19.01 10.89 9.97
CA SER A 433 18.09 9.77 10.19
C SER A 433 18.62 8.41 9.73
N TYR A 434 19.65 8.38 8.88
CA TYR A 434 20.18 7.15 8.30
C TYR A 434 21.59 6.83 8.79
N ARG A 435 21.89 5.53 8.83
CA ARG A 435 23.24 4.98 8.99
C ARG A 435 23.49 3.96 7.87
N VAL A 436 24.73 3.90 7.41
CA VAL A 436 25.13 2.92 6.38
C VAL A 436 26.00 1.88 7.05
N HIS A 437 25.61 0.62 6.97
CA HIS A 437 26.40 -0.49 7.47
C HIS A 437 26.97 -1.27 6.28
N VAL A 438 28.30 -1.41 6.25
CA VAL A 438 29.02 -2.17 5.21
C VAL A 438 29.67 -3.38 5.87
N ALA A 439 29.46 -4.56 5.32
CA ALA A 439 30.05 -5.80 5.81
C ALA A 439 30.43 -6.70 4.63
N VAL A 440 31.32 -7.65 4.88
CA VAL A 440 31.69 -8.66 3.88
C VAL A 440 30.46 -9.48 3.53
N GLU A 441 30.18 -9.64 2.24
CA GLU A 441 29.05 -10.46 1.78
C GLU A 441 29.32 -11.92 2.16
N ASP A 442 28.46 -12.50 3.02
CA ASP A 442 28.54 -13.92 3.35
C ASP A 442 28.40 -14.76 2.07
N PRO A 443 29.32 -15.70 1.79
CA PRO A 443 29.16 -16.61 0.67
C PRO A 443 27.85 -17.37 0.87
N ARG A 444 26.93 -17.29 -0.11
CA ARG A 444 25.63 -17.97 -0.05
C ARG A 444 25.83 -19.39 0.46
N LYS A 445 25.25 -19.73 1.63
CA LYS A 445 25.04 -21.13 2.01
C LYS A 445 24.25 -21.75 0.86
N ARG A 446 24.89 -22.58 0.02
CA ARG A 446 24.19 -23.49 -0.88
C ARG A 446 23.21 -24.24 0.00
N GLY A 447 21.91 -24.07 -0.26
CA GLY A 447 20.85 -24.63 0.56
C GLY A 447 21.13 -26.09 0.85
N GLY A 448 21.47 -26.38 2.10
CA GLY A 448 21.50 -27.74 2.59
C GLY A 448 20.06 -28.23 2.60
N TRP A 449 19.72 -29.12 1.68
CA TRP A 449 18.72 -30.14 1.97
C TRP A 449 19.24 -30.94 3.17
N GLY A 450 18.84 -30.51 4.37
CA GLY A 450 18.97 -31.28 5.60
C GLY A 450 17.57 -31.70 6.00
N GLY A 451 17.25 -32.98 5.75
CA GLY A 451 16.10 -33.62 6.36
C GLY A 451 16.23 -33.62 7.88
N GLY A 452 15.10 -33.42 8.54
CA GLY A 452 14.88 -33.48 9.98
C GLY A 452 13.40 -33.31 10.24
#